data_AF-A0A059IY10-F1
#
_entry.id   AF-A0A059IY10-F1
#
_cell.length_a   1.000
_cell.length_b   1.000
_cell.length_c   1.000
_cell.angle_alpha   90.00
_cell.angle_beta   90.00
_cell.angle_gamma   90.00
#
_symmetry.space_group_name_H-M   'P 1'
#
loop_
_entity.id
_entity.type
_entity.pdbx_description
1 polymer ?
#
loop_
_entity_poly.entity_id
_entity_poly.type
_entity_poly.pdbx_seq_one_letter_code
_entity_poly.pdbx_strand_id
1 'polypeptide(L)'
;MDPFSAEGELLNIHNAFYQGQYQEVVDFDTSSFSSENTLAARVLKLRAQIALGQSKEVLKSLGAKRDTPELDAVAALAQHVSGSEEEALKLAEDLAAKHEDNAAVQVLAGQVLHAQDKTAEALALLSKHSGNLEAVALIVQIHLQQNRSDLALKEVQAARRWAQDSLLVNLAESWVGMRVGGEKYQAAFYVYEELASVPSTTSALSIVGQAVSELHLGRLPEAEAALQSALQKYPEDPQVLANSIVLNAIIGKDKEELIERLRKVQPDHAFLTDLKEKSDLFDTAAAKYPVKA
;
A
#
# COMPACT_ATOMS: atom_id res chain seq x y z
N MET A 1 -23.58 18.07 18.18
CA MET A 1 -23.13 16.77 17.68
C MET A 1 -21.94 16.36 18.52
N ASP A 2 -21.90 15.10 18.96
CA ASP A 2 -20.75 14.58 19.70
C ASP A 2 -19.58 14.48 18.71
N PRO A 3 -18.46 15.21 18.87
CA PRO A 3 -17.34 15.16 17.94
C PRO A 3 -16.78 13.74 17.77
N PHE A 4 -16.99 12.88 18.78
CA PHE A 4 -16.57 11.48 18.76
C PHE A 4 -17.52 10.57 17.95
N SER A 5 -18.74 11.01 17.63
CA SER A 5 -19.68 10.18 16.85
C SER A 5 -19.33 10.16 15.37
N ALA A 6 -18.84 11.27 14.80
CA ALA A 6 -18.53 11.37 13.38
C ALA A 6 -17.27 10.56 13.00
N GLU A 7 -16.19 10.65 13.78
CA GLU A 7 -14.99 9.81 13.55
C GLU A 7 -15.25 8.33 13.89
N GLY A 8 -16.11 8.06 14.86
CA GLY A 8 -16.48 6.69 15.24
C GLY A 8 -17.23 5.93 14.13
N GLU A 9 -18.08 6.62 13.36
CA GLU A 9 -18.81 6.03 12.22
C GLU A 9 -17.87 5.47 11.15
N LEU A 10 -16.78 6.19 10.86
CA LEU A 10 -15.83 5.82 9.80
C LEU A 10 -14.75 4.84 10.26
N LEU A 11 -14.59 4.61 11.57
CA LEU A 11 -13.51 3.81 12.13
C LEU A 11 -13.43 2.41 11.53
N ASN A 12 -14.56 1.70 11.47
CA ASN A 12 -14.59 0.32 10.99
C ASN A 12 -14.28 0.21 9.50
N ILE A 13 -14.85 1.09 8.67
CA ILE A 13 -14.59 1.09 7.23
C ILE A 13 -13.15 1.51 6.92
N HIS A 14 -12.56 2.44 7.69
CA HIS A 14 -11.13 2.77 7.59
C HIS A 14 -10.23 1.61 7.97
N ASN A 15 -10.51 0.93 9.08
CA ASN A 15 -9.73 -0.24 9.50
C ASN A 15 -9.77 -1.33 8.43
N ALA A 16 -10.96 -1.67 7.92
CA ALA A 16 -11.10 -2.63 6.83
C ALA A 16 -10.26 -2.23 5.60
N PHE A 17 -10.24 -0.93 5.25
CA PHE A 17 -9.42 -0.43 4.16
C PHE A 17 -7.91 -0.61 4.42
N TYR A 18 -7.39 -0.20 5.57
CA TYR A 18 -5.97 -0.34 5.90
C TYR A 18 -5.53 -1.79 6.13
N GLN A 19 -6.46 -2.67 6.45
CA GLN A 19 -6.24 -4.12 6.54
C GLN A 19 -6.25 -4.79 5.17
N GLY A 20 -6.56 -4.07 4.08
CA GLY A 20 -6.62 -4.62 2.73
C GLY A 20 -7.90 -5.40 2.43
N GLN A 21 -8.96 -5.21 3.23
CA GLN A 21 -10.26 -5.86 3.04
C GLN A 21 -11.14 -5.07 2.07
N TYR A 22 -10.61 -4.84 0.87
CA TYR A 22 -11.23 -3.90 -0.08
C TYR A 22 -12.66 -4.31 -0.48
N GLN A 23 -12.95 -5.60 -0.62
CA GLN A 23 -14.31 -6.06 -0.91
C GLN A 23 -15.29 -5.72 0.23
N GLU A 24 -14.87 -5.90 1.48
CA GLU A 24 -15.68 -5.53 2.65
C GLU A 24 -15.93 -4.03 2.72
N VAL A 25 -14.94 -3.20 2.37
CA VAL A 25 -15.11 -1.75 2.28
C VAL A 25 -16.16 -1.38 1.23
N VAL A 26 -16.13 -2.01 0.05
CA VAL A 26 -17.12 -1.78 -1.02
C VAL A 26 -18.52 -2.13 -0.54
N ASP A 27 -18.67 -3.28 0.12
CA ASP A 27 -19.95 -3.83 0.58
C ASP A 27 -20.44 -3.20 1.89
N PHE A 28 -19.63 -2.38 2.56
CA PHE A 28 -19.92 -1.82 3.87
C PHE A 28 -21.23 -1.00 3.87
N ASP A 29 -22.15 -1.26 4.80
CA ASP A 29 -23.39 -0.47 4.88
C ASP A 29 -23.11 0.91 5.50
N THR A 30 -23.32 1.95 4.69
CA THR A 30 -23.11 3.35 5.09
C THR A 30 -24.45 4.11 5.23
N SER A 31 -25.60 3.41 5.20
CA SER A 31 -26.93 4.02 5.24
C SER A 31 -27.23 4.71 6.57
N SER A 32 -26.58 4.28 7.66
CA SER A 32 -26.68 4.85 9.00
C SER A 32 -25.75 6.03 9.24
N PHE A 33 -24.83 6.33 8.31
CA PHE A 33 -23.84 7.38 8.51
C PHE A 33 -24.48 8.76 8.40
N SER A 34 -23.91 9.72 9.13
CA SER A 34 -24.25 11.12 9.02
C SER A 34 -23.98 11.68 7.62
N SER A 35 -24.66 12.77 7.26
CA SER A 35 -24.47 13.42 5.96
C SER A 35 -23.05 13.94 5.75
N GLU A 36 -22.37 14.31 6.85
CA GLU A 36 -20.99 14.79 6.87
C GLU A 36 -20.00 13.68 6.47
N ASN A 37 -20.28 12.43 6.84
CA ASN A 37 -19.44 11.27 6.55
C ASN A 37 -19.74 10.58 5.21
N THR A 38 -20.83 10.97 4.53
CA THR A 38 -21.24 10.34 3.27
C THR A 38 -20.16 10.47 2.19
N LEU A 39 -19.52 11.64 2.09
CA LEU A 39 -18.46 11.87 1.11
C LEU A 39 -17.20 11.06 1.44
N ALA A 40 -16.75 11.09 2.70
CA ALA A 40 -15.57 10.35 3.15
C ALA A 40 -15.71 8.84 2.92
N ALA A 41 -16.88 8.28 3.28
CA ALA A 41 -17.19 6.88 3.04
C ALA A 41 -17.23 6.54 1.53
N ARG A 42 -17.81 7.43 0.71
CA ARG A 42 -17.81 7.27 -0.75
C ARG A 42 -16.39 7.27 -1.32
N VAL A 43 -15.53 8.20 -0.90
CA VAL A 43 -14.12 8.25 -1.32
C VAL A 43 -13.41 6.94 -0.98
N LEU A 44 -13.60 6.43 0.24
CA LEU A 44 -12.98 5.19 0.68
C LEU A 44 -13.45 3.96 -0.13
N LYS A 45 -14.75 3.87 -0.41
CA LYS A 45 -15.32 2.84 -1.29
C LYS A 45 -14.73 2.88 -2.70
N LEU A 46 -14.64 4.07 -3.31
CA LEU A 46 -14.07 4.21 -4.64
C LEU A 46 -12.58 3.83 -4.66
N ARG A 47 -11.82 4.18 -3.61
CA ARG A 47 -10.42 3.76 -3.46
C ARG A 47 -10.30 2.24 -3.34
N ALA A 48 -11.20 1.59 -2.60
CA ALA A 48 -11.24 0.13 -2.50
C ALA A 48 -11.55 -0.52 -3.85
N GLN A 49 -12.47 0.04 -4.64
CA GLN A 49 -12.73 -0.41 -6.01
C GLN A 49 -11.49 -0.28 -6.92
N ILE A 50 -10.75 0.83 -6.82
CA ILE A 50 -9.47 1.01 -7.54
C ILE A 50 -8.49 -0.11 -7.13
N ALA A 51 -8.35 -0.40 -5.85
CA ALA A 51 -7.48 -1.47 -5.34
C ALA A 51 -7.89 -2.87 -5.82
N LEU A 52 -9.18 -3.09 -6.08
CA LEU A 52 -9.72 -4.32 -6.69
C LEU A 52 -9.59 -4.37 -8.23
N GLY A 53 -8.90 -3.41 -8.84
CA GLY A 53 -8.71 -3.35 -10.29
C GLY A 53 -9.90 -2.77 -11.08
N GLN A 54 -10.88 -2.18 -10.39
CA GLN A 54 -12.11 -1.63 -10.99
C GLN A 54 -11.96 -0.14 -11.39
N SER A 55 -10.74 0.35 -11.62
CA SER A 55 -10.45 1.77 -11.90
C SER A 55 -11.26 2.35 -13.06
N LYS A 56 -11.51 1.55 -14.12
CA LYS A 56 -12.32 1.97 -15.28
C LYS A 56 -13.79 2.19 -14.91
N GLU A 57 -14.33 1.37 -14.02
CA GLU A 57 -15.72 1.49 -13.55
C GLU A 57 -15.87 2.69 -12.63
N VAL A 58 -14.87 2.94 -11.77
CA VAL A 58 -14.78 4.14 -10.94
C VAL A 58 -14.80 5.40 -11.80
N LEU A 59 -13.95 5.47 -12.84
CA LEU A 59 -13.93 6.62 -13.76
C LEU A 59 -15.28 6.82 -14.47
N LYS A 60 -15.93 5.73 -14.89
CA LYS A 60 -17.25 5.78 -15.53
C LYS A 60 -18.33 6.28 -14.57
N SER A 61 -18.30 5.85 -13.30
CA SER A 61 -19.30 6.25 -12.29
C SER A 61 -19.13 7.69 -11.82
N LEU A 62 -17.89 8.19 -11.78
CA LEU A 62 -17.59 9.59 -11.47
C LEU A 62 -17.94 10.54 -12.60
N GLY A 63 -17.79 10.11 -13.86
CA GLY A 63 -18.06 10.94 -15.02
C GLY A 63 -17.04 12.08 -15.21
N ALA A 64 -17.31 12.94 -16.20
CA ALA A 64 -16.38 14.01 -16.60
C ALA A 64 -16.44 15.25 -15.70
N LYS A 65 -17.58 15.49 -15.03
CA LYS A 65 -17.75 16.59 -14.08
C LYS A 65 -17.98 16.00 -12.70
N ARG A 66 -17.15 16.41 -11.76
CA ARG A 66 -17.16 15.97 -10.37
C ARG A 66 -17.44 17.20 -9.51
N ASP A 67 -18.20 17.00 -8.44
CA ASP A 67 -18.73 18.11 -7.64
C ASP A 67 -17.75 18.56 -6.55
N THR A 68 -16.73 17.74 -6.23
CA THR A 68 -15.82 17.99 -5.12
C THR A 68 -14.37 17.59 -5.46
N PRO A 69 -13.37 18.29 -4.88
CA PRO A 69 -11.96 18.00 -5.14
C PRO A 69 -11.51 16.61 -4.67
N GLU A 70 -12.20 16.01 -3.69
CA GLU A 70 -11.93 14.64 -3.25
C GLU A 70 -12.26 13.63 -4.34
N LEU A 71 -13.37 13.82 -5.05
CA LEU A 71 -13.74 12.97 -6.18
C LEU A 71 -12.82 13.20 -7.39
N ASP A 72 -12.31 14.42 -7.56
CA ASP A 72 -11.26 14.72 -8.53
C ASP A 72 -9.96 13.97 -8.19
N ALA A 73 -9.58 13.94 -6.93
CA ALA A 73 -8.38 13.24 -6.48
C ALA A 73 -8.51 11.70 -6.63
N VAL A 74 -9.70 11.14 -6.38
CA VAL A 74 -10.00 9.73 -6.70
C VAL A 74 -9.89 9.46 -8.19
N ALA A 75 -10.38 10.38 -9.04
CA ALA A 75 -10.27 10.23 -10.49
C ALA A 75 -8.80 10.28 -10.96
N ALA A 76 -7.97 11.15 -10.38
CA ALA A 76 -6.54 11.20 -10.66
C ALA A 76 -5.86 9.87 -10.33
N LEU A 77 -6.14 9.30 -9.16
CA LEU A 77 -5.63 7.98 -8.76
C LEU A 77 -6.09 6.88 -9.73
N ALA A 78 -7.38 6.85 -10.08
CA ALA A 78 -7.93 5.85 -11.00
C ALA A 78 -7.35 5.97 -12.42
N GLN A 79 -7.10 7.19 -12.90
CA GLN A 79 -6.41 7.45 -14.18
C GLN A 79 -4.99 6.90 -14.15
N HIS A 80 -4.24 7.18 -13.08
CA HIS A 80 -2.89 6.67 -12.92
C HIS A 80 -2.84 5.14 -12.94
N VAL A 81 -3.65 4.48 -12.10
CA VAL A 81 -3.69 3.00 -12.00
C VAL A 81 -4.17 2.34 -13.31
N SER A 82 -4.96 3.05 -14.12
CA SER A 82 -5.41 2.54 -15.43
C SER A 82 -4.46 2.85 -16.59
N GLY A 83 -3.29 3.45 -16.32
CA GLY A 83 -2.24 3.75 -17.29
C GLY A 83 -2.39 5.09 -18.02
N SER A 84 -3.32 5.96 -17.59
CA SER A 84 -3.45 7.34 -18.10
C SER A 84 -2.61 8.30 -17.26
N GLU A 85 -1.29 8.07 -17.26
CA GLU A 85 -0.35 8.72 -16.33
C GLU A 85 -0.26 10.24 -16.55
N GLU A 86 -0.17 10.70 -17.81
CA GLU A 86 -0.05 12.13 -18.11
C GLU A 86 -1.28 12.93 -17.66
N GLU A 87 -2.50 12.41 -17.91
CA GLU A 87 -3.73 13.05 -17.46
C GLU A 87 -3.84 13.04 -15.93
N ALA A 88 -3.47 11.93 -15.29
CA ALA A 88 -3.46 11.81 -13.84
C ALA A 88 -2.51 12.81 -13.20
N LEU A 89 -1.31 12.98 -13.77
CA LEU A 89 -0.28 13.91 -13.29
C LEU A 89 -0.81 15.34 -13.30
N LYS A 90 -1.32 15.76 -14.46
CA LYS A 90 -1.82 17.11 -14.65
C LYS A 90 -2.97 17.43 -13.69
N LEU A 91 -3.86 16.46 -13.48
CA LEU A 91 -4.95 16.62 -12.53
C LEU A 91 -4.45 16.68 -11.09
N ALA A 92 -3.50 15.82 -10.70
CA ALA A 92 -2.90 15.83 -9.37
C ALA A 92 -2.17 17.15 -9.08
N GLU A 93 -1.42 17.71 -10.04
CA GLU A 93 -0.76 19.01 -9.91
C GLU A 93 -1.76 20.16 -9.75
N ASP A 94 -2.83 20.17 -10.56
CA ASP A 94 -3.87 21.19 -10.48
C ASP A 94 -4.59 21.17 -9.12
N LEU A 95 -4.88 19.97 -8.61
CA LEU A 95 -5.47 19.77 -7.29
C LEU A 95 -4.51 20.18 -6.17
N ALA A 96 -3.25 19.78 -6.26
CA ALA A 96 -2.22 20.15 -5.29
C ALA A 96 -2.00 21.67 -5.23
N ALA A 97 -2.21 22.39 -6.33
CA ALA A 97 -2.09 23.85 -6.36
C ALA A 97 -3.35 24.58 -5.84
N LYS A 98 -4.55 24.03 -6.04
CA LYS A 98 -5.82 24.70 -5.71
C LYS A 98 -6.44 24.28 -4.38
N HIS A 99 -6.13 23.08 -3.91
CA HIS A 99 -6.79 22.41 -2.79
C HIS A 99 -5.78 21.74 -1.86
N GLU A 100 -4.65 22.41 -1.63
CA GLU A 100 -3.52 21.88 -0.84
C GLU A 100 -3.83 21.61 0.64
N ASP A 101 -4.90 22.16 1.17
CA ASP A 101 -5.40 21.98 2.53
C ASP A 101 -6.42 20.83 2.65
N ASN A 102 -6.91 20.29 1.53
CA ASN A 102 -7.86 19.19 1.54
C ASN A 102 -7.17 17.85 1.82
N ALA A 103 -7.60 17.18 2.88
CA ALA A 103 -6.98 15.95 3.38
C ALA A 103 -6.96 14.80 2.34
N ALA A 104 -8.02 14.62 1.56
CA ALA A 104 -8.06 13.57 0.54
C ALA A 104 -7.19 13.94 -0.67
N VAL A 105 -7.16 15.22 -1.06
CA VAL A 105 -6.26 15.71 -2.11
C VAL A 105 -4.80 15.48 -1.71
N GLN A 106 -4.41 15.86 -0.48
CA GLN A 106 -3.05 15.67 0.00
C GLN A 106 -2.58 14.22 -0.18
N VAL A 107 -3.41 13.26 0.25
CA VAL A 107 -3.08 11.83 0.17
C VAL A 107 -3.09 11.34 -1.28
N LEU A 108 -4.19 11.53 -2.00
CA LEU A 108 -4.38 10.91 -3.32
C LEU A 108 -3.56 11.58 -4.42
N ALA A 109 -3.48 12.92 -4.42
CA ALA A 109 -2.58 13.62 -5.33
C ALA A 109 -1.11 13.36 -4.95
N GLY A 110 -0.80 13.28 -3.64
CA GLY A 110 0.53 12.90 -3.16
C GLY A 110 0.97 11.52 -3.64
N GLN A 111 0.06 10.54 -3.66
CA GLN A 111 0.32 9.21 -4.23
C GLN A 111 0.66 9.28 -5.72
N VAL A 112 -0.15 9.99 -6.50
CA VAL A 112 0.06 10.13 -7.96
C VAL A 112 1.37 10.87 -8.25
N LEU A 113 1.65 11.97 -7.54
CA LEU A 113 2.90 12.72 -7.71
C LEU A 113 4.13 11.86 -7.39
N HIS A 114 4.09 11.10 -6.29
CA HIS A 114 5.20 10.23 -5.93
C HIS A 114 5.41 9.10 -6.95
N ALA A 115 4.33 8.47 -7.42
CA ALA A 115 4.40 7.40 -8.41
C ALA A 115 4.93 7.87 -9.78
N GLN A 116 4.89 9.17 -10.06
CA GLN A 116 5.45 9.78 -11.27
C GLN A 116 6.75 10.54 -11.00
N ASP A 117 7.54 10.04 -10.04
CA ASP A 117 8.87 10.56 -9.67
C ASP A 117 8.90 12.02 -9.14
N LYS A 118 7.75 12.68 -8.95
CA LYS A 118 7.65 14.02 -8.31
C LYS A 118 7.64 13.93 -6.79
N THR A 119 8.55 13.14 -6.24
CA THR A 119 8.57 12.80 -4.80
C THR A 119 8.74 14.02 -3.89
N ALA A 120 9.53 15.02 -4.31
CA ALA A 120 9.72 16.24 -3.53
C ALA A 120 8.42 17.05 -3.41
N GLU A 121 7.65 17.15 -4.50
CA GLU A 121 6.35 17.84 -4.53
C GLU A 121 5.30 17.07 -3.73
N ALA A 122 5.30 15.74 -3.84
CA ALA A 122 4.44 14.87 -3.03
C ALA A 122 4.67 15.10 -1.52
N LEU A 123 5.94 15.07 -1.07
CA LEU A 123 6.28 15.31 0.34
C LEU A 123 5.91 16.74 0.77
N ALA A 124 6.13 17.74 -0.09
CA ALA A 124 5.74 19.12 0.20
C ALA A 124 4.22 19.27 0.40
N LEU A 125 3.42 18.63 -0.45
CA LEU A 125 1.97 18.60 -0.31
C LEU A 125 1.54 17.84 0.95
N LEU A 126 2.05 16.64 1.15
CA LEU A 126 1.69 15.79 2.29
C LEU A 126 2.03 16.47 3.61
N SER A 127 3.17 17.15 3.73
CA SER A 127 3.60 17.83 4.95
C SER A 127 2.66 18.95 5.43
N LYS A 128 1.72 19.40 4.58
CA LYS A 128 0.67 20.37 4.93
C LYS A 128 -0.50 19.74 5.69
N HIS A 129 -0.45 18.42 5.94
CA HIS A 129 -1.50 17.73 6.67
C HIS A 129 -1.71 18.33 8.08
N SER A 130 -2.95 18.35 8.53
CA SER A 130 -3.32 18.75 9.89
C SER A 130 -3.92 17.55 10.62
N GLY A 131 -3.06 16.71 11.19
CA GLY A 131 -3.49 15.51 11.94
C GLY A 131 -4.00 14.34 11.08
N ASN A 132 -3.83 14.37 9.76
CA ASN A 132 -4.21 13.26 8.89
C ASN A 132 -3.19 12.11 8.95
N LEU A 133 -3.59 10.97 9.54
CA LEU A 133 -2.73 9.78 9.66
C LEU A 133 -2.40 9.12 8.31
N GLU A 134 -3.25 9.24 7.30
CA GLU A 134 -2.94 8.71 5.96
C GLU A 134 -1.78 9.47 5.32
N ALA A 135 -1.74 10.79 5.49
CA ALA A 135 -0.63 11.60 4.99
C ALA A 135 0.68 11.22 5.69
N VAL A 136 0.66 11.07 7.01
CA VAL A 136 1.79 10.58 7.81
C VAL A 136 2.26 9.21 7.31
N ALA A 137 1.34 8.25 7.16
CA ALA A 137 1.68 6.91 6.71
C ALA A 137 2.32 6.91 5.32
N LEU A 138 1.84 7.76 4.41
CA LEU A 138 2.41 7.90 3.08
C LEU A 138 3.80 8.56 3.12
N ILE A 139 4.01 9.58 3.95
CA ILE A 139 5.35 10.17 4.18
C ILE A 139 6.33 9.10 4.68
N VAL A 140 5.91 8.26 5.63
CA VAL A 140 6.71 7.13 6.14
C VAL A 140 7.09 6.18 5.00
N GLN A 141 6.13 5.77 4.16
CA GLN A 141 6.38 4.89 3.02
C GLN A 141 7.40 5.49 2.05
N ILE A 142 7.21 6.76 1.66
CA ILE A 142 8.13 7.48 0.75
C ILE A 142 9.54 7.51 1.34
N HIS A 143 9.70 7.86 2.62
CA HIS A 143 11.01 7.87 3.26
C HIS A 143 11.66 6.48 3.31
N LEU A 144 10.90 5.42 3.53
CA LEU A 144 11.43 4.05 3.50
C LEU A 144 11.89 3.64 2.10
N GLN A 145 11.15 4.02 1.05
CA GLN A 145 11.54 3.79 -0.35
C GLN A 145 12.79 4.57 -0.74
N GLN A 146 12.99 5.77 -0.18
CA GLN A 146 14.22 6.55 -0.32
C GLN A 146 15.40 6.03 0.54
N ASN A 147 15.22 4.91 1.25
CA ASN A 147 16.20 4.37 2.19
C ASN A 147 16.53 5.34 3.36
N ARG A 148 15.62 6.25 3.69
CA ARG A 148 15.72 7.23 4.79
C ARG A 148 14.93 6.76 6.02
N SER A 149 15.37 5.64 6.60
CA SER A 149 14.76 5.05 7.80
C SER A 149 14.80 5.99 9.01
N ASP A 150 15.77 6.91 9.07
CA ASP A 150 15.87 7.94 10.09
C ASP A 150 14.69 8.92 10.07
N LEU A 151 14.28 9.37 8.87
CA LEU A 151 13.15 10.27 8.70
C LEU A 151 11.83 9.54 8.93
N ALA A 152 11.70 8.32 8.41
CA ALA A 152 10.52 7.48 8.63
C ALA A 152 10.28 7.21 10.12
N LEU A 153 11.35 6.90 10.88
CA LEU A 153 11.27 6.70 12.33
C LEU A 153 10.84 7.97 13.07
N LYS A 154 11.37 9.13 12.68
CA LYS A 154 11.00 10.42 13.29
C LYS A 154 9.52 10.72 13.08
N GLU A 155 9.03 10.49 11.86
CA GLU A 155 7.64 10.76 11.48
C GLU A 155 6.67 9.87 12.27
N VAL A 156 6.92 8.56 12.30
CA VAL A 156 6.03 7.63 13.03
C VAL A 156 6.05 7.86 14.54
N GLN A 157 7.20 8.22 15.12
CA GLN A 157 7.30 8.59 16.54
C GLN A 157 6.54 9.88 16.87
N ALA A 158 6.47 10.84 15.94
CA ALA A 158 5.68 12.04 16.12
C ALA A 158 4.19 11.70 16.12
N ALA A 159 3.73 10.87 15.19
CA ALA A 159 2.35 10.39 15.10
C ALA A 159 1.91 9.59 16.34
N ARG A 160 2.78 8.70 16.84
CA ARG A 160 2.52 7.87 18.02
C ARG A 160 2.16 8.67 19.27
N ARG A 161 2.63 9.93 19.39
CA ARG A 161 2.34 10.77 20.57
C ARG A 161 0.86 11.13 20.70
N TRP A 162 0.13 11.21 19.58
CA TRP A 162 -1.26 11.66 19.54
C TRP A 162 -2.24 10.61 18.99
N ALA A 163 -1.76 9.54 18.36
CA ALA A 163 -2.59 8.45 17.82
C ALA A 163 -2.11 7.07 18.30
N GLN A 164 -2.06 6.86 19.62
CA GLN A 164 -1.47 5.66 20.24
C GLN A 164 -2.19 4.34 19.89
N ASP A 165 -3.51 4.39 19.72
CA ASP A 165 -4.37 3.23 19.48
C ASP A 165 -4.71 3.05 17.99
N SER A 166 -4.11 3.85 17.10
CA SER A 166 -4.38 3.77 15.68
C SER A 166 -3.72 2.54 15.05
N LEU A 167 -4.53 1.73 14.37
CA LEU A 167 -4.04 0.64 13.53
C LEU A 167 -3.03 1.14 12.49
N LEU A 168 -3.29 2.29 11.86
CA LEU A 168 -2.42 2.81 10.81
C LEU A 168 -1.04 3.22 11.35
N VAL A 169 -0.98 3.71 12.60
CA VAL A 169 0.30 3.95 13.28
C VAL A 169 1.02 2.63 13.56
N ASN A 170 0.32 1.61 14.05
CA ASN A 170 0.91 0.29 14.28
C ASN A 170 1.46 -0.34 12.99
N LEU A 171 0.77 -0.17 11.86
CA LEU A 171 1.24 -0.60 10.54
C LEU A 171 2.48 0.19 10.11
N ALA A 172 2.47 1.52 10.24
CA ALA A 172 3.62 2.36 9.90
C ALA A 172 4.86 2.04 10.75
N GLU A 173 4.69 1.80 12.05
CA GLU A 173 5.77 1.36 12.93
C GLU A 173 6.29 -0.02 12.54
N SER A 174 5.41 -0.92 12.10
CA SER A 174 5.79 -2.24 11.59
C SER A 174 6.64 -2.11 10.32
N TRP A 175 6.28 -1.25 9.37
CA TRP A 175 7.09 -1.01 8.17
C TRP A 175 8.49 -0.48 8.50
N VAL A 176 8.57 0.50 9.41
CA VAL A 176 9.85 1.03 9.90
C VAL A 176 10.65 -0.07 10.63
N GLY A 177 9.98 -0.86 11.47
CA GLY A 177 10.56 -1.97 12.21
C GLY A 177 11.16 -3.04 11.30
N MET A 178 10.43 -3.43 10.25
CA MET A 178 10.91 -4.35 9.22
C MET A 178 12.12 -3.82 8.47
N ARG A 179 12.27 -2.50 8.34
CA ARG A 179 13.45 -1.88 7.72
C ARG A 179 14.66 -1.80 8.66
N VAL A 180 14.43 -1.58 9.96
CA VAL A 180 15.48 -1.48 10.99
C VAL A 180 16.03 -2.85 11.38
N GLY A 181 15.15 -3.84 11.51
CA GLY A 181 15.49 -5.22 11.85
C GLY A 181 15.87 -5.47 13.31
N GLY A 182 16.49 -6.63 13.56
CA GLY A 182 16.79 -7.11 14.90
C GLY A 182 15.52 -7.44 15.69
N GLU A 183 15.42 -6.98 16.94
CA GLU A 183 14.24 -7.18 17.78
C GLU A 183 12.95 -6.55 17.20
N LYS A 184 13.09 -5.62 16.25
CA LYS A 184 11.95 -4.98 15.59
C LYS A 184 11.17 -5.92 14.66
N TYR A 185 11.80 -6.98 14.15
CA TYR A 185 11.08 -8.00 13.37
C TYR A 185 10.02 -8.70 14.22
N GLN A 186 10.32 -9.01 15.49
CA GLN A 186 9.38 -9.66 16.39
C GLN A 186 8.20 -8.74 16.75
N ALA A 187 8.44 -7.44 16.89
CA ALA A 187 7.37 -6.47 17.14
C ALA A 187 6.42 -6.34 15.93
N ALA A 188 6.97 -6.23 14.72
CA ALA A 188 6.18 -6.19 13.48
C ALA A 188 5.41 -7.50 13.26
N PHE A 189 6.02 -8.65 13.56
CA PHE A 189 5.37 -9.95 13.50
C PHE A 189 4.07 -9.98 14.31
N TYR A 190 4.08 -9.53 15.57
CA TYR A 190 2.88 -9.60 16.41
C TYR A 190 1.73 -8.75 15.86
N VAL A 191 2.03 -7.59 15.26
CA VAL A 191 0.99 -6.77 14.61
C VAL A 191 0.39 -7.53 13.43
N TYR A 192 1.19 -8.13 12.56
CA TYR A 192 0.67 -8.86 11.41
C TYR A 192 0.00 -10.19 11.79
N GLU A 193 0.49 -10.88 12.82
CA GLU A 193 -0.12 -12.12 13.33
C GLU A 193 -1.52 -11.86 13.92
N GLU A 194 -1.69 -10.79 14.68
CA GLU A 194 -3.01 -10.36 15.16
C GLU A 194 -3.97 -10.12 13.98
N LEU A 195 -3.51 -9.39 12.95
CA LEU A 195 -4.32 -9.11 11.75
C LEU A 195 -4.64 -10.35 10.93
N ALA A 196 -3.69 -11.29 10.81
CA ALA A 196 -3.83 -12.49 9.99
C ALA A 196 -4.64 -13.60 10.67
N SER A 197 -4.63 -13.67 12.00
CA SER A 197 -5.26 -14.74 12.79
C SER A 197 -6.77 -14.57 12.95
N VAL A 198 -7.29 -13.35 12.88
CA VAL A 198 -8.72 -13.06 13.06
C VAL A 198 -9.44 -13.12 11.70
N PRO A 199 -10.44 -14.01 11.50
CA PRO A 199 -11.10 -14.18 10.20
C PRO A 199 -11.76 -12.90 9.66
N SER A 200 -12.22 -12.01 10.55
CA SER A 200 -12.84 -10.74 10.17
C SER A 200 -11.86 -9.61 9.88
N THR A 201 -10.54 -9.82 10.04
CA THR A 201 -9.49 -8.83 9.70
C THR A 201 -8.47 -9.36 8.70
N THR A 202 -8.52 -10.66 8.41
CA THR A 202 -7.53 -11.35 7.57
C THR A 202 -7.66 -10.96 6.11
N SER A 203 -6.53 -10.75 5.45
CA SER A 203 -6.42 -10.44 4.03
C SER A 203 -5.11 -11.01 3.46
N ALA A 204 -4.91 -10.92 2.14
CA ALA A 204 -3.62 -11.24 1.54
C ALA A 204 -2.49 -10.41 2.16
N LEU A 205 -2.74 -9.11 2.42
CA LEU A 205 -1.77 -8.17 2.98
C LEU A 205 -1.31 -8.59 4.38
N SER A 206 -2.24 -8.96 5.27
CA SER A 206 -1.90 -9.35 6.64
C SER A 206 -1.12 -10.66 6.68
N ILE A 207 -1.52 -11.66 5.87
CA ILE A 207 -0.82 -12.95 5.80
C ILE A 207 0.58 -12.78 5.20
N VAL A 208 0.73 -11.96 4.16
CA VAL A 208 2.04 -11.63 3.58
C VAL A 208 2.92 -10.90 4.61
N GLY A 209 2.38 -9.91 5.33
CA GLY A 209 3.12 -9.21 6.39
C GLY A 209 3.61 -10.16 7.48
N GLN A 210 2.78 -11.12 7.89
CA GLN A 210 3.15 -12.16 8.85
C GLN A 210 4.27 -13.05 8.28
N ALA A 211 4.11 -13.58 7.07
CA ALA A 211 5.08 -14.47 6.44
C ALA A 211 6.43 -13.78 6.21
N VAL A 212 6.44 -12.52 5.77
CA VAL A 212 7.67 -11.75 5.58
C VAL A 212 8.36 -11.52 6.93
N SER A 213 7.60 -11.24 8.00
CA SER A 213 8.17 -11.13 9.34
C SER A 213 8.80 -12.45 9.81
N GLU A 214 8.15 -13.60 9.56
CA GLU A 214 8.70 -14.93 9.85
C GLU A 214 9.98 -15.24 9.05
N LEU A 215 10.02 -14.87 7.76
CA LEU A 215 11.23 -14.98 6.94
C LEU A 215 12.41 -14.21 7.56
N HIS A 216 12.18 -12.97 8.01
CA HIS A 216 13.19 -12.15 8.66
C HIS A 216 13.63 -12.70 10.03
N LEU A 217 12.74 -13.44 10.73
CA LEU A 217 13.04 -14.14 11.98
C LEU A 217 13.71 -15.52 11.75
N GLY A 218 13.89 -15.94 10.50
CA GLY A 218 14.49 -17.24 10.14
C GLY A 218 13.55 -18.44 10.35
N ARG A 219 12.25 -18.19 10.55
CA ARG A 219 11.21 -19.19 10.79
C ARG A 219 10.59 -19.64 9.47
N LEU A 220 11.41 -20.32 8.67
CA LEU A 220 11.07 -20.72 7.30
C LEU A 220 9.85 -21.67 7.23
N PRO A 221 9.69 -22.67 8.12
CA PRO A 221 8.50 -23.53 8.10
C PRO A 221 7.19 -22.79 8.31
N GLU A 222 7.17 -21.82 9.23
CA GLU A 222 6.02 -20.98 9.54
C GLU A 222 5.68 -20.04 8.38
N ALA A 223 6.71 -19.39 7.80
CA ALA A 223 6.55 -18.57 6.60
C ALA A 223 6.00 -19.38 5.42
N GLU A 224 6.47 -20.62 5.24
CA GLU A 224 5.97 -21.52 4.22
C GLU A 224 4.50 -21.87 4.42
N ALA A 225 4.10 -22.26 5.63
CA ALA A 225 2.72 -22.57 5.93
C ALA A 225 1.79 -21.38 5.67
N ALA A 226 2.20 -20.17 6.07
CA ALA A 226 1.45 -18.94 5.85
C ALA A 226 1.28 -18.62 4.35
N LEU A 227 2.36 -18.65 3.57
CA LEU A 227 2.32 -18.37 2.12
C LEU A 227 1.56 -19.43 1.33
N GLN A 228 1.65 -20.71 1.70
CA GLN A 228 0.83 -21.76 1.09
C GLN A 228 -0.66 -21.54 1.36
N SER A 229 -1.04 -21.15 2.57
CA SER A 229 -2.43 -20.79 2.88
C SER A 229 -2.88 -19.56 2.08
N ALA A 230 -2.02 -18.56 1.95
CA ALA A 230 -2.31 -17.36 1.15
C ALA A 230 -2.50 -17.71 -0.33
N LEU A 231 -1.66 -18.55 -0.92
CA LEU A 231 -1.77 -18.98 -2.32
C LEU A 231 -3.09 -19.74 -2.60
N GLN A 232 -3.62 -20.47 -1.62
CA GLN A 232 -4.91 -21.14 -1.76
C GLN A 232 -6.08 -20.16 -1.77
N LYS A 233 -6.01 -19.10 -0.94
CA LYS A 233 -7.08 -18.09 -0.80
C LYS A 233 -7.01 -16.99 -1.86
N TYR A 234 -5.80 -16.57 -2.21
CA TYR A 234 -5.49 -15.44 -3.09
C TYR A 234 -4.47 -15.85 -4.16
N PRO A 235 -4.83 -16.80 -5.05
CA PRO A 235 -3.89 -17.40 -6.01
C PRO A 235 -3.33 -16.40 -7.03
N GLU A 236 -4.00 -15.29 -7.26
CA GLU A 236 -3.61 -14.25 -8.21
C GLU A 236 -3.12 -12.98 -7.52
N ASP A 237 -2.91 -12.97 -6.20
CA ASP A 237 -2.37 -11.79 -5.53
C ASP A 237 -0.87 -11.61 -5.84
N PRO A 238 -0.44 -10.46 -6.40
CA PRO A 238 0.95 -10.24 -6.78
C PRO A 238 1.93 -10.33 -5.61
N GLN A 239 1.53 -9.86 -4.41
CA GLN A 239 2.40 -9.87 -3.23
C GLN A 239 2.57 -11.29 -2.69
N VAL A 240 1.50 -12.09 -2.68
CA VAL A 240 1.59 -13.51 -2.32
C VAL A 240 2.51 -14.26 -3.27
N LEU A 241 2.37 -14.05 -4.58
CA LEU A 241 3.23 -14.68 -5.59
C LEU A 241 4.69 -14.27 -5.42
N ALA A 242 4.98 -12.96 -5.32
CA ALA A 242 6.33 -12.44 -5.17
C ALA A 242 7.04 -12.99 -3.92
N ASN A 243 6.36 -13.00 -2.77
CA ASN A 243 6.96 -13.49 -1.52
C ASN A 243 7.11 -15.02 -1.50
N SER A 244 6.23 -15.75 -2.20
CA SER A 244 6.36 -17.19 -2.41
C SER A 244 7.56 -17.54 -3.29
N ILE A 245 7.85 -16.73 -4.31
CA ILE A 245 9.07 -16.87 -5.13
C ILE A 245 10.33 -16.69 -4.27
N VAL A 246 10.35 -15.67 -3.42
CA VAL A 246 11.48 -15.40 -2.50
C VAL A 246 11.68 -16.57 -1.54
N LEU A 247 10.61 -17.04 -0.89
CA LEU A 247 10.68 -18.22 -0.02
C LEU A 247 11.24 -19.44 -0.76
N ASN A 248 10.69 -19.78 -1.94
CA ASN A 248 11.13 -20.93 -2.73
C ASN A 248 12.61 -20.82 -3.12
N ALA A 249 13.10 -19.63 -3.45
CA ALA A 249 14.51 -19.39 -3.70
C ALA A 249 15.37 -19.66 -2.44
N ILE A 250 14.92 -19.24 -1.26
CA ILE A 250 15.64 -19.46 0.01
C ILE A 250 15.72 -20.95 0.36
N ILE A 251 14.62 -21.70 0.18
CA ILE A 251 14.54 -23.12 0.56
C ILE A 251 14.88 -24.09 -0.58
N GLY A 252 15.30 -23.58 -1.75
CA GLY A 252 15.74 -24.39 -2.89
C GLY A 252 14.61 -25.15 -3.62
N LYS A 253 13.39 -24.59 -3.66
CA LYS A 253 12.25 -25.12 -4.42
C LYS A 253 12.10 -24.43 -5.78
N ASP A 254 11.37 -25.08 -6.69
CA ASP A 254 10.99 -24.51 -7.99
C ASP A 254 10.15 -23.23 -7.79
N LYS A 255 10.42 -22.23 -8.61
CA LYS A 255 9.81 -20.89 -8.56
C LYS A 255 9.32 -20.42 -9.93
N GLU A 256 9.60 -21.18 -10.98
CA GLU A 256 9.42 -20.82 -12.37
C GLU A 256 7.93 -20.67 -12.69
N GLU A 257 7.07 -21.56 -12.18
CA GLU A 257 5.62 -21.43 -12.32
C GLU A 257 5.09 -20.15 -11.66
N LEU A 258 5.58 -19.82 -10.46
CA LEU A 258 5.16 -18.62 -9.72
C LEU A 258 5.61 -17.34 -10.43
N ILE A 259 6.82 -17.32 -11.00
CA ILE A 259 7.33 -16.20 -11.80
C ILE A 259 6.43 -15.97 -13.02
N GLU A 260 6.06 -17.03 -13.74
CA GLU A 260 5.19 -16.92 -14.90
C GLU A 260 3.77 -16.45 -14.53
N ARG A 261 3.26 -16.88 -13.37
CA ARG A 261 1.99 -16.37 -12.84
C ARG A 261 2.09 -14.89 -12.48
N LEU A 262 3.14 -14.48 -11.77
CA LEU A 262 3.34 -13.07 -11.43
C LEU A 262 3.46 -12.21 -12.69
N ARG A 263 4.17 -12.67 -13.72
CA ARG A 263 4.32 -11.97 -15.00
C ARG A 263 2.98 -11.80 -15.74
N LYS A 264 2.03 -12.75 -15.57
CA LYS A 264 0.69 -12.64 -16.15
C LYS A 264 -0.21 -11.66 -15.39
N VAL A 265 -0.14 -11.68 -14.06
CA VAL A 265 -0.98 -10.84 -13.21
C VAL A 265 -0.48 -9.38 -13.19
N GLN A 266 0.82 -9.19 -12.99
CA GLN A 266 1.43 -7.87 -12.86
C GLN A 266 2.84 -7.85 -13.51
N PRO A 267 2.92 -7.66 -14.84
CA PRO A 267 4.19 -7.71 -15.60
C PRO A 267 5.23 -6.69 -15.14
N ASP A 268 4.79 -5.56 -14.59
CA ASP A 268 5.56 -4.42 -14.10
C ASP A 268 5.89 -4.50 -12.60
N HIS A 269 5.58 -5.62 -11.94
CA HIS A 269 5.83 -5.80 -10.51
C HIS A 269 7.32 -5.58 -10.17
N ALA A 270 7.60 -4.82 -9.11
CA ALA A 270 8.95 -4.40 -8.73
C ALA A 270 9.96 -5.56 -8.64
N PHE A 271 9.54 -6.73 -8.12
CA PHE A 271 10.36 -7.95 -8.08
C PHE A 271 10.83 -8.40 -9.47
N LEU A 272 9.95 -8.39 -10.49
CA LEU A 272 10.30 -8.81 -11.84
C LEU A 272 11.23 -7.80 -12.51
N THR A 273 10.98 -6.51 -12.29
CA THR A 273 11.82 -5.42 -12.79
C THR A 273 13.23 -5.51 -12.21
N ASP A 274 13.36 -5.65 -10.88
CA ASP A 274 14.67 -5.78 -10.22
C ASP A 274 15.38 -7.07 -10.65
N LEU A 275 14.68 -8.20 -10.73
CA LEU A 275 15.25 -9.47 -11.19
C LEU A 275 15.85 -9.34 -12.61
N LYS A 276 15.11 -8.69 -13.52
CA LYS A 276 15.59 -8.43 -14.89
C LYS A 276 16.82 -7.52 -14.87
N GLU A 277 16.77 -6.41 -14.13
CA GLU A 277 17.88 -5.47 -14.01
C GLU A 277 19.15 -6.18 -13.50
N LYS A 278 19.04 -7.02 -12.46
CA LYS A 278 20.19 -7.76 -11.93
C LYS A 278 20.72 -8.81 -12.92
N SER A 279 19.85 -9.45 -13.69
CA SER A 279 20.26 -10.36 -14.77
C SER A 279 21.06 -9.62 -15.84
N ASP A 280 20.57 -8.47 -16.32
CA ASP A 280 21.24 -7.67 -17.34
C ASP A 280 22.61 -7.14 -16.84
N LEU A 281 22.68 -6.75 -15.55
CA LEU A 281 23.93 -6.36 -14.89
C LEU A 281 24.92 -7.52 -14.78
N PHE A 282 24.45 -8.73 -14.49
CA PHE A 282 25.29 -9.91 -14.45
C PHE A 282 25.90 -10.21 -15.82
N ASP A 283 25.08 -10.23 -16.88
CA ASP A 283 25.55 -10.48 -18.24
C ASP A 283 26.58 -9.43 -18.69
N THR A 284 26.31 -8.16 -18.36
CA THR A 284 27.25 -7.05 -18.61
C THR A 284 28.57 -7.23 -17.86
N ALA A 285 28.54 -7.72 -16.62
CA ALA A 285 29.74 -8.01 -15.86
C ALA A 285 30.49 -9.23 -16.39
N ALA A 286 29.78 -10.32 -16.71
CA ALA A 286 30.35 -11.55 -17.25
C ALA A 286 31.06 -11.33 -18.59
N ALA A 287 30.51 -10.47 -19.46
CA ALA A 287 31.13 -10.09 -20.72
C ALA A 287 32.54 -9.45 -20.57
N LYS A 288 32.88 -8.91 -19.38
CA LYS A 288 34.22 -8.37 -19.09
C LYS A 288 35.25 -9.47 -18.80
N TYR A 289 34.81 -10.71 -18.56
CA TYR A 289 35.64 -11.85 -18.23
C TYR A 289 35.48 -12.99 -19.26
N PRO A 290 35.77 -12.74 -20.55
CA PRO A 290 35.68 -13.80 -21.55
C PRO A 290 36.70 -14.90 -21.23
N VAL A 291 36.24 -16.15 -21.29
CA VAL A 291 37.13 -17.31 -21.19
C VAL A 291 38.09 -17.25 -22.38
N LYS A 292 39.40 -17.15 -22.11
CA LYS A 292 40.40 -17.28 -23.17
C LYS A 292 40.30 -18.69 -23.75
N ALA A 293 40.10 -18.75 -25.07
CA ALA A 293 40.14 -19.98 -25.84
C ALA A 293 41.46 -20.74 -25.66
#